data_AF-A0A496L9Y7-F1
#
_entry.id   AF-A0A496L9Y7-F1
#
_cell.length_a   1.000
_cell.length_b   1.000
_cell.length_c   1.000
_cell.angle_alpha   90.00
_cell.angle_beta   90.00
_cell.angle_gamma   90.00
#
_symmetry.space_group_name_H-M   'P 1'
#
loop_
_entity.id
_entity.type
_entity.pdbx_description
1 polymer ?
#
loop_
_entity_poly.entity_id
_entity_poly.type
_entity_poly.pdbx_seq_one_letter_code
_entity_poly.pdbx_strand_id
1 'polypeptide(L)' 'MNTITLKGNISEEQYNMAIKALEAIGLTIEISDKSELPEEVLQDIEIGWKQLRTGQGIPSSEVYRKARILCRKE' A
#
# COMPACT_ATOMS: atom_id res chain seq x y z
N MET A 1 -25.24 6.38 -14.62
CA MET A 1 -23.92 5.88 -14.17
C MET A 1 -23.84 4.41 -14.56
N ASN A 2 -22.84 4.04 -15.36
CA ASN A 2 -22.63 2.65 -15.76
C ASN A 2 -21.53 2.07 -14.85
N THR A 3 -21.89 1.12 -13.99
CA THR A 3 -20.97 0.50 -13.04
C THR A 3 -20.48 -0.84 -13.60
N ILE A 4 -19.17 -1.04 -13.62
CA ILE A 4 -18.54 -2.31 -14.02
C ILE A 4 -18.12 -3.04 -12.76
N THR A 5 -18.64 -4.26 -12.57
CA THR A 5 -18.31 -5.11 -11.42
C THR A 5 -17.38 -6.23 -11.85
N LEU A 6 -16.19 -6.31 -11.24
CA LEU A 6 -15.29 -7.44 -11.41
C LEU A 6 -15.76 -8.59 -10.50
N LYS A 7 -16.09 -9.76 -11.08
CA LYS A 7 -16.55 -10.95 -10.34
C LYS A 7 -15.51 -12.06 -10.41
N GLY A 8 -15.22 -12.70 -9.28
CA GLY A 8 -14.32 -13.85 -9.15
C GLY A 8 -13.20 -13.63 -8.12
N ASN A 9 -12.41 -14.67 -7.85
CA ASN A 9 -11.16 -14.53 -7.09
C ASN A 9 -10.08 -13.98 -8.03
N ILE A 10 -10.02 -12.65 -8.14
CA ILE A 10 -9.00 -11.93 -8.90
C ILE A 10 -7.87 -11.51 -7.97
N SER A 11 -6.62 -11.65 -8.44
CA SER A 11 -5.46 -11.14 -7.71
C SER A 11 -5.39 -9.61 -7.77
N GLU A 12 -4.64 -9.00 -6.85
CA GLU A 12 -4.40 -7.55 -6.84
C GLU A 12 -3.79 -7.06 -8.17
N GLU A 13 -2.91 -7.86 -8.77
CA GLU A 13 -2.28 -7.56 -10.05
C GLU A 13 -3.29 -7.56 -11.21
N GLN A 14 -4.23 -8.51 -11.21
CA GLN A 14 -5.34 -8.58 -12.17
C GLN A 14 -6.31 -7.41 -12.00
N TYR A 15 -6.59 -7.03 -10.75
CA TYR A 15 -7.41 -5.86 -10.42
C TYR A 15 -6.78 -4.56 -10.97
N ASN A 16 -5.48 -4.35 -10.73
CA ASN A 16 -4.76 -3.18 -11.22
C ASN A 16 -4.65 -3.13 -12.76
N MET A 17 -4.50 -4.29 -13.42
CA MET A 17 -4.55 -4.36 -14.89
C MET A 17 -5.94 -4.02 -15.42
N ALA A 18 -7.01 -4.48 -14.77
CA ALA A 18 -8.38 -4.16 -15.17
C ALA A 18 -8.66 -2.65 -15.06
N ILE A 19 -8.22 -2.01 -13.97
CA ILE A 19 -8.31 -0.55 -13.80
C ILE A 19 -7.62 0.18 -14.95
N LYS A 20 -6.35 -0.15 -15.23
CA LYS A 20 -5.59 0.51 -16.30
C LYS A 20 -6.22 0.33 -17.69
N ALA A 21 -6.77 -0.85 -17.97
CA ALA A 21 -7.46 -1.11 -19.22
C ALA A 21 -8.74 -0.27 -19.37
N LEU A 22 -9.48 -0.10 -18.28
CA LEU A 22 -10.71 0.70 -18.23
C LEU A 22 -10.41 2.21 -18.34
N GLU A 23 -9.33 2.70 -17.73
CA GLU A 23 -8.85 4.08 -17.92
C GLU A 23 -8.42 4.35 -19.37
N ALA A 24 -7.73 3.40 -20.01
CA ALA A 24 -7.25 3.52 -21.39
C ALA A 24 -8.37 3.66 -22.42
N ILE A 25 -9.57 3.14 -22.12
CA ILE A 25 -10.76 3.30 -22.96
C ILE A 25 -11.59 4.54 -22.59
N GLY A 26 -11.06 5.41 -21.73
CA GLY A 26 -11.65 6.70 -21.38
C GLY A 26 -12.76 6.62 -20.33
N LEU A 27 -12.84 5.53 -19.56
CA LEU A 27 -13.78 5.42 -18.46
C LEU A 27 -13.18 5.97 -17.16
N THR A 28 -13.94 6.83 -16.50
CA THR A 28 -13.61 7.30 -15.14
C THR A 28 -13.90 6.21 -14.13
N ILE A 29 -12.89 5.81 -13.36
CA ILE A 29 -13.02 4.79 -12.32
C ILE A 29 -13.03 5.46 -10.97
N GLU A 30 -14.12 5.28 -10.23
CA GLU A 30 -14.22 5.66 -8.83
C GLU A 30 -13.90 4.43 -7.98
N ILE A 31 -12.69 4.38 -7.43
CA ILE A 31 -12.30 3.33 -6.48
C ILE A 31 -12.97 3.68 -5.15
N SER A 32 -14.10 3.00 -4.88
CA SER A 32 -14.94 3.22 -3.70
C SER A 32 -14.30 2.71 -2.41
N ASP A 33 -13.37 1.75 -2.54
CA ASP A 33 -12.57 1.24 -1.43
C ASP A 33 -11.19 1.92 -1.43
N LYS A 34 -11.18 3.20 -1.07
CA LYS A 34 -10.15 3.60 -0.13
C LYS A 34 -10.61 3.03 1.21
N SER A 35 -10.30 1.77 1.49
CA SER A 35 -10.20 1.36 2.87
C SER A 35 -9.21 2.33 3.51
N GLU A 36 -9.73 3.33 4.22
CA GLU A 36 -8.92 4.32 4.91
C GLU A 36 -7.96 3.52 5.77
N LEU A 37 -6.66 3.67 5.48
CA LEU A 37 -5.64 3.07 6.32
C LEU A 37 -5.95 3.53 7.75
N PRO A 38 -5.89 2.64 8.75
CA PRO A 38 -6.09 3.03 10.13
C PRO A 38 -5.22 4.24 10.44
N GLU A 39 -5.73 5.19 11.21
CA GLU A 39 -5.05 6.45 11.55
C GLU A 39 -3.61 6.21 12.06
N GLU A 40 -3.40 5.13 12.81
CA GLU A 40 -2.09 4.69 13.28
C GLU A 40 -1.11 4.40 12.11
N VAL A 41 -1.57 3.73 11.06
CA VAL A 41 -0.78 3.43 9.86
C VAL A 41 -0.46 4.70 9.08
N LEU A 42 -1.41 5.64 8.99
CA LEU A 42 -1.17 6.94 8.36
C LEU A 42 -0.12 7.76 9.11
N GLN A 43 -0.18 7.74 10.45
CA GLN A 43 0.81 8.40 11.31
C GLN A 43 2.20 7.79 11.17
N ASP A 44 2.30 6.46 11.13
CA ASP A 44 3.58 5.77 10.92
C ASP A 44 4.21 6.13 9.56
N ILE A 45 3.39 6.22 8.50
CA ILE A 45 3.83 6.66 7.17
C ILE A 45 4.34 8.11 7.23
N GLU A 46 3.60 9.03 7.84
CA GLU A 46 3.99 10.44 7.99
C GLU A 46 5.33 10.57 8.76
N ILE A 47 5.50 9.80 9.83
CA ILE A 47 6.75 9.73 10.62
C ILE A 47 7.90 9.23 9.75
N GLY A 48 7.70 8.15 8.98
CA GLY A 48 8.69 7.62 8.06
C GLY A 48 9.13 8.65 7.01
N TRP A 49 8.19 9.39 6.42
CA TRP A 49 8.50 10.48 5.49
C TRP A 49 9.28 11.62 6.13
N LYS A 50 8.97 11.97 7.38
CA LYS A 50 9.70 12.99 8.14
C LYS A 50 11.14 12.53 8.40
N GLN A 51 11.33 11.29 8.83
CA GLN A 51 12.65 10.69 9.06
C GLN A 51 13.51 10.65 7.78
N LEU A 52 12.91 10.29 6.65
CA LEU A 52 13.60 10.34 5.34
C LEU A 52 14.04 11.76 4.97
N ARG A 53 13.15 12.75 5.13
CA ARG A 53 13.44 14.16 4.82
C ARG A 53 14.52 14.77 5.70
N THR A 54 14.64 14.32 6.95
CA THR A 54 15.67 14.80 7.89
C THR A 54 16.95 13.96 7.86
N GLY A 55 17.05 12.97 6.96
CA GLY A 55 18.21 12.08 6.88
C GLY A 55 18.36 11.14 8.09
N GLN A 56 17.31 10.98 8.88
CA GLN A 56 17.24 10.08 10.03
C GLN A 56 16.89 8.67 9.55
N GLY A 57 17.80 8.07 8.76
CA GLY A 57 17.73 6.66 8.42
C GLY A 57 18.35 5.80 9.51
N ILE A 58 17.78 4.62 9.77
CA ILE A 58 18.46 3.58 10.54
C ILE A 58 19.35 2.75 9.60
N PRO A 59 20.60 2.43 9.99
CA PRO A 59 21.44 1.56 9.20
C PRO A 59 20.76 0.20 8.95
N SER A 60 20.92 -0.34 7.75
CA SER A 60 20.34 -1.63 7.37
C SER A 60 20.72 -2.75 8.34
N SER A 61 21.94 -2.73 8.88
CA SER A 61 22.41 -3.65 9.92
C SER A 61 21.54 -3.61 11.19
N GLU A 62 21.05 -2.44 11.58
CA GLU A 62 20.19 -2.27 12.75
C GLU A 62 18.77 -2.79 12.47
N VAL A 63 18.26 -2.57 11.25
CA VAL A 63 16.99 -3.14 10.78
C VAL A 63 17.05 -4.67 10.84
N TYR A 64 18.09 -5.27 10.26
CA TYR A 64 18.28 -6.73 10.27
C TYR A 64 18.42 -7.29 11.69
N ARG A 65 19.11 -6.58 12.60
CA ARG A 65 19.22 -6.98 14.00
C ARG A 65 17.85 -6.99 14.69
N LYS A 66 17.06 -5.92 14.51
CA LYS A 66 15.69 -5.82 15.09
C LYS A 66 14.77 -6.90 14.53
N ALA A 67 14.78 -7.13 13.22
CA ALA A 67 14.01 -8.20 12.58
C ALA A 67 14.37 -9.58 13.13
N ARG A 68 15.67 -9.91 13.27
CA ARG A 68 16.11 -11.18 13.87
C ARG A 68 15.65 -11.37 15.30
N ILE A 69 15.56 -10.32 16.09
CA ILE A 69 15.07 -10.39 17.48
C ILE A 69 13.56 -10.67 17.50
N LEU A 70 12.79 -9.97 16.65
CA LEU A 70 11.35 -10.20 16.51
C LEU A 70 11.05 -11.63 16.05
N CYS A 71 11.77 -12.12 15.04
CA CYS A 71 11.61 -13.48 14.52
C CYS A 71 12.22 -14.59 15.41
N ARG A 72 12.88 -14.23 16.53
CA ARG A 72 13.40 -15.19 17.52
C ARG A 72 12.53 -15.29 18.77
N LYS A 73 11.50 -14.43 18.93
CA LYS A 73 10.48 -14.62 19.96
C LYS A 73 9.47 -15.65 19.45
N GLU A 74 9.81 -16.92 19.60
CA GLU A 74 8.89 -18.06 19.71
C GLU A 74 9.27 -18.88 20.95
#